data_AF-A0A970AZQ4-F1
#
_entry.id   AF-A0A970AZQ4-F1
#
_cell.length_a   1.000
_cell.length_b   1.000
_cell.length_c   1.000
_cell.angle_alpha   90.00
_cell.angle_beta   90.00
_cell.angle_gamma   90.00
#
_symmetry.space_group_name_H-M   'P 1'
#
loop_
_entity.id
_entity.type
_entity.pdbx_description
1 polymer ?
#
loop_
_entity_poly.entity_id
_entity_poly.type
_entity_poly.pdbx_seq_one_letter_code
_entity_poly.pdbx_strand_id
1 'polypeptide(L)'
;MYQTYQETTQGRVNEPPKTITKKDLLYLQDALSWELLACKKANHFAEECQDPKLKKCLVEIGKRHQQNYQVLLNHVQPQFAQQQYNQFSQI
;
A
#
# COMPACT_ATOMS: atom_id res chain seq x y z
N MET A 1 -22.34 -47.51 -7.95
CA MET A 1 -21.11 -47.24 -7.17
C MET A 1 -20.83 -45.75 -7.24
N TYR A 2 -21.48 -44.95 -6.39
CA TYR A 2 -21.21 -43.52 -6.28
C TYR A 2 -20.10 -43.32 -5.25
N GLN A 3 -19.00 -42.70 -5.65
CA GLN A 3 -17.88 -42.37 -4.77
C GLN A 3 -18.19 -41.03 -4.08
N THR A 4 -18.42 -41.09 -2.77
CA THR A 4 -18.56 -39.93 -1.89
C THR A 4 -17.22 -39.21 -1.76
N TYR A 5 -17.17 -37.93 -2.12
CA TYR A 5 -16.06 -37.06 -1.76
C TYR A 5 -16.21 -36.67 -0.29
N GLN A 6 -15.21 -37.02 0.52
CA GLN A 6 -15.08 -36.58 1.91
C GLN A 6 -14.58 -35.13 1.90
N GLU A 7 -15.42 -34.18 2.33
CA GLU A 7 -15.00 -32.82 2.67
C GLU A 7 -14.10 -32.89 3.91
N THR A 8 -12.80 -32.68 3.74
CA THR A 8 -11.89 -32.39 4.84
C THR A 8 -12.12 -30.94 5.28
N THR A 9 -12.97 -30.76 6.29
CA THR A 9 -13.03 -29.55 7.11
C THR A 9 -11.72 -29.42 7.92
N GLN A 10 -10.66 -28.92 7.30
CA GLN A 10 -9.50 -28.41 8.02
C GLN A 10 -9.68 -26.91 8.26
N GLY A 11 -9.38 -26.51 9.49
CA GLY A 11 -9.79 -25.26 10.11
C GLY A 11 -9.57 -24.03 9.22
N ARG A 12 -10.54 -23.12 9.28
CA ARG A 12 -10.43 -21.77 8.73
C ARG A 12 -9.11 -21.14 9.22
N VAL A 13 -8.11 -21.12 8.35
CA VAL A 13 -6.89 -20.33 8.54
C VAL A 13 -7.31 -18.87 8.29
N ASN A 14 -7.91 -18.25 9.31
CA ASN A 14 -8.44 -16.88 9.20
C ASN A 14 -7.33 -15.81 9.29
N GLU A 15 -6.07 -16.19 9.49
CA GLU A 15 -4.96 -15.23 9.44
C GLU A 15 -4.12 -15.41 8.17
N PRO A 16 -3.90 -14.33 7.40
CA PRO A 16 -3.00 -14.39 6.26
C PRO A 16 -1.58 -14.76 6.74
N PRO A 17 -0.85 -15.61 6.00
CA PRO A 17 0.52 -15.97 6.33
C PRO A 17 1.38 -14.72 6.55
N LYS A 18 2.15 -14.69 7.65
CA LYS A 18 3.02 -13.56 8.01
C LYS A 18 4.22 -13.37 7.08
N THR A 19 4.36 -14.20 6.04
CA THR A 19 5.50 -14.21 5.13
C THR A 19 5.12 -13.53 3.82
N ILE A 20 5.80 -12.43 3.49
CA ILE A 20 5.70 -11.80 2.18
C ILE A 20 6.29 -12.75 1.13
N THR A 21 5.46 -13.16 0.17
CA THR A 21 5.91 -14.02 -0.93
C THR A 21 6.55 -13.19 -2.04
N LYS A 22 7.24 -13.86 -2.98
CA LYS A 22 7.77 -13.20 -4.18
C LYS A 22 6.69 -12.48 -5.01
N LYS A 23 5.47 -13.04 -5.05
CA LYS A 23 4.34 -12.41 -5.76
C LYS A 23 3.91 -11.11 -5.06
N ASP A 24 3.86 -11.12 -3.73
CA ASP A 24 3.52 -9.94 -2.94
C ASP A 24 4.55 -8.82 -3.13
N LEU A 25 5.84 -9.16 -3.20
CA LEU A 25 6.90 -8.19 -3.50
C LEU A 25 6.74 -7.54 -4.88
N LEU A 26 6.31 -8.30 -5.90
CA LEU A 26 6.04 -7.75 -7.23
C LEU A 26 4.84 -6.78 -7.19
N TYR A 27 3.76 -7.15 -6.51
CA TYR A 27 2.61 -6.26 -6.33
C TYR A 27 2.98 -4.98 -5.54
N LEU A 28 3.83 -5.09 -4.51
CA LEU A 28 4.32 -3.92 -3.77
C LEU A 28 5.21 -3.02 -4.65
N GLN A 29 6.03 -3.59 -5.53
CA GLN A 29 6.84 -2.83 -6.48
C GLN A 29 5.96 -2.07 -7.49
N ASP A 30 4.92 -2.70 -8.02
CA ASP A 30 3.95 -2.06 -8.90
C ASP A 30 3.24 -0.92 -8.18
N ALA A 31 2.75 -1.18 -6.96
CA ALA A 31 2.08 -0.17 -6.13
C ALA A 31 3.00 1.03 -5.82
N LEU A 32 4.26 0.79 -5.45
CA LEU A 32 5.27 1.85 -5.26
C LEU A 32 5.46 2.71 -6.52
N SER A 33 5.49 2.07 -7.69
CA SER A 33 5.63 2.77 -8.97
C SER A 33 4.41 3.64 -9.27
N TRP A 34 3.20 3.14 -8.98
CA TRP A 34 1.96 3.90 -9.13
C TRP A 34 1.87 5.10 -8.18
N GLU A 35 2.22 4.93 -6.91
CA GLU A 35 2.22 6.03 -5.92
C GLU A 35 3.23 7.13 -6.28
N LEU A 36 4.43 6.76 -6.72
CA LEU A 36 5.43 7.73 -7.18
C LEU A 36 4.96 8.50 -8.43
N LEU A 37 4.37 7.79 -9.39
CA LEU A 37 3.83 8.41 -10.61
C LEU A 37 2.68 9.37 -10.28
N ALA A 38 1.77 8.98 -9.39
CA ALA A 38 0.65 9.79 -8.95
C ALA A 38 1.14 11.08 -8.26
N CYS A 39 2.11 10.97 -7.36
CA CYS A 39 2.74 12.14 -6.71
C CYS A 39 3.36 13.11 -7.72
N LYS A 40 4.14 12.59 -8.70
CA LYS A 40 4.74 13.42 -9.76
C LYS A 40 3.68 14.15 -10.59
N LYS A 41 2.62 13.45 -11.00
CA LYS A 41 1.52 14.05 -11.78
C LYS A 41 0.76 15.09 -10.98
N ALA A 42 0.47 14.81 -9.71
CA ALA A 42 -0.21 15.77 -8.83
C ALA A 42 0.58 17.06 -8.70
N ASN A 43 1.90 16.97 -8.47
CA ASN A 43 2.78 18.15 -8.40
C ASN A 43 2.85 18.89 -9.74
N HIS A 44 3.04 18.18 -10.85
CA HIS A 44 3.08 18.78 -12.19
C HIS A 44 1.79 19.57 -12.50
N PHE A 45 0.63 18.97 -12.28
CA PHE A 45 -0.64 19.68 -12.51
C PHE A 45 -0.89 20.81 -11.49
N ALA A 46 -0.38 20.71 -10.26
CA ALA A 46 -0.47 21.79 -9.29
C ALA A 46 0.34 23.04 -9.72
N GLU A 47 1.42 22.84 -10.47
CA GLU A 47 2.23 23.92 -11.04
C GLU A 47 1.54 24.60 -12.23
N GLU A 48 0.87 23.83 -13.08
CA GLU A 48 0.13 24.33 -14.24
C GLU A 48 -1.23 24.94 -13.88
N CYS A 49 -1.79 24.59 -12.72
CA CYS A 49 -3.11 25.05 -12.33
C CYS A 49 -3.11 26.50 -11.82
N GLN A 50 -4.00 27.30 -12.40
CA GLN A 50 -4.19 28.71 -12.05
C GLN A 50 -5.19 28.90 -10.91
N ASP A 51 -6.15 27.98 -10.74
CA ASP A 51 -7.14 28.04 -9.67
C ASP A 51 -6.49 27.68 -8.32
N PRO A 52 -6.46 28.59 -7.33
CA PRO A 52 -5.85 28.34 -6.03
C PRO A 52 -6.49 27.18 -5.24
N LYS A 53 -7.79 26.92 -5.42
CA LYS A 53 -8.49 25.81 -4.74
C LYS A 53 -8.08 24.48 -5.34
N LEU A 54 -8.06 24.37 -6.67
CA LEU A 54 -7.62 23.15 -7.36
C LEU A 54 -6.15 22.86 -7.08
N LYS A 55 -5.29 23.89 -7.11
CA LYS A 55 -3.89 23.77 -6.72
C LYS A 55 -3.72 23.18 -5.32
N LYS A 56 -4.46 23.71 -4.34
CA LYS A 56 -4.45 23.17 -2.96
C LYS A 56 -4.87 21.70 -2.93
N CYS A 57 -5.95 21.32 -3.62
CA CYS A 57 -6.38 19.93 -3.70
C CYS A 57 -5.30 19.02 -4.31
N LEU A 58 -4.65 19.43 -5.39
CA LEU A 58 -3.58 18.67 -6.04
C LEU A 58 -2.36 18.49 -5.12
N VAL A 59 -1.98 19.52 -4.36
CA VAL A 59 -0.90 19.43 -3.36
C VAL A 59 -1.25 18.42 -2.27
N GLU A 60 -2.48 18.46 -1.73
CA GLU A 60 -2.90 17.48 -0.71
C GLU A 60 -2.96 16.05 -1.25
N ILE A 61 -3.40 15.86 -2.50
CA ILE A 61 -3.37 14.57 -3.19
C ILE A 61 -1.92 14.07 -3.33
N GLY A 62 -1.00 14.93 -3.80
CA GLY A 62 0.42 14.58 -3.93
C GLY A 62 1.04 14.17 -2.58
N LYS A 63 0.73 14.90 -1.51
CA LYS A 63 1.15 14.58 -0.14
C LYS A 63 0.61 13.22 0.32
N ARG A 64 -0.65 12.90 0.01
CA ARG A 64 -1.25 11.60 0.36
C ARG A 64 -0.55 10.45 -0.36
N HIS A 65 -0.27 10.59 -1.67
CA HIS A 65 0.48 9.59 -2.43
C HIS A 65 1.91 9.40 -1.90
N GLN A 66 2.57 10.49 -1.48
CA GLN A 66 3.88 10.41 -0.83
C GLN A 66 3.83 9.62 0.49
N GLN A 67 2.80 9.85 1.32
CA GLN A 67 2.59 9.08 2.55
C GLN A 67 2.35 7.60 2.26
N ASN A 68 1.49 7.28 1.29
CA ASN A 68 1.23 5.91 0.86
C ASN A 68 2.52 5.22 0.40
N TYR A 69 3.34 5.90 -0.41
CA TYR A 69 4.64 5.39 -0.84
C TYR A 69 5.54 5.03 0.33
N GLN A 70 5.63 5.90 1.35
CA GLN A 70 6.44 5.65 2.55
C GLN A 70 5.94 4.43 3.32
N VAL A 71 4.62 4.27 3.46
CA VAL A 71 4.02 3.09 4.10
C VAL A 71 4.36 1.81 3.34
N LEU A 72 4.20 1.81 2.00
CA LEU A 72 4.54 0.66 1.17
C LEU A 72 6.04 0.33 1.25
N LEU A 73 6.90 1.35 1.27
CA LEU A 73 8.35 1.17 1.36
C LEU A 73 8.74 0.50 2.68
N ASN A 74 8.10 0.86 3.78
CA ASN A 74 8.30 0.24 5.08
C ASN A 74 7.94 -1.26 5.06
N HIS A 75 6.92 -1.67 4.30
CA HIS A 75 6.57 -3.08 4.13
C HIS A 75 7.58 -3.87 3.30
N VAL A 76 8.24 -3.24 2.32
CA VAL A 76 9.27 -3.87 1.49
C VAL A 76 10.62 -3.94 2.21
N GLN A 77 10.92 -2.97 3.08
CA GLN A 77 12.17 -2.89 3.84
C GLN A 77 11.92 -3.11 5.34
N PRO A 78 11.92 -4.37 5.83
CA PRO A 78 11.56 -4.70 7.21
C PRO A 78 12.45 -4.03 8.28
N GLN A 79 13.65 -3.57 7.93
CA GLN A 79 14.49 -2.77 8.83
C GLN A 79 13.82 -1.44 9.26
N PHE A 80 12.94 -0.87 8.42
CA PHE A 80 12.21 0.37 8.70
C PHE A 80 10.81 0.14 9.29
N ALA A 81 10.22 -1.06 9.11
CA ALA A 81 8.88 -1.40 9.60
C ALA A 81 8.74 -1.39 11.13
N GLN A 82 9.81 -1.76 11.86
CA GLN A 82 9.77 -1.87 13.33
C GLN A 82 9.60 -0.52 14.05
N GLN A 83 9.96 0.61 13.42
CA GLN A 83 9.91 1.92 14.07
C GLN A 83 8.50 2.54 14.07
N GLN A 84 7.64 2.23 13.10
CA GLN A 84 6.33 2.88 12.95
C GLN A 84 5.19 2.16 13.71
N TYR A 85 5.27 0.84 13.92
CA TYR A 85 4.24 0.09 14.68
C TYR A 85 4.06 0.66 16.10
N ASN A 86 5.16 1.06 16.74
CA ASN A 86 5.15 1.65 18.08
C ASN A 86 4.47 3.03 18.16
N GLN A 87 4.28 3.73 17.03
CA GLN A 87 3.67 5.06 17.01
C GLN A 87 2.15 5.01 16.78
N PHE A 88 1.64 3.99 16.08
CA PHE A 88 0.20 3.81 15.83
C PHE A 88 -0.55 3.16 17.00
N SER A 89 0.16 2.51 17.94
CA SER A 89 -0.44 1.90 19.14
C SER A 89 -0.70 2.89 20.28
N GLN A 90 -0.44 4.19 20.09
CA GLN A 90 -0.55 5.23 21.12
C GLN A 90 -1.48 6.40 20.71
N ILE A 91 -2.35 6.17 19.73
CA ILE A 91 -3.44 7.09 19.32
C ILE A 91 -4.73 6.27 19.30
#